data_AF-A0AAD5DSR7-F1
#
_entry.id   AF-A0AAD5DSR7-F1
#
_cell.length_a   1.000
_cell.length_b   1.000
_cell.length_c   1.000
_cell.angle_alpha   90.00
_cell.angle_beta   90.00
_cell.angle_gamma   90.00
#
_symmetry.space_group_name_H-M   'P 1'
#
loop_
_entity.id
_entity.type
_entity.pdbx_description
1 polymer ?
#
loop_
_entity_poly.entity_id
_entity_poly.type
_entity_poly.pdbx_seq_one_letter_code
_entity_poly.pdbx_strand_id
1 'polypeptide(L)'
;MDRWLKRPGPAAGPSFDALPEELLQAVIQLVPEVTYQLLGSAVELESRGPVERVCRRWRQIALQLPASLTIDLCEAHDLELGPNADERFAAAMEALLPHLRCRRIVALSISGCTSVLAPEVPVRLAGALYPELSSLHLGGTSLVHFTSFLSMCRRLQELTLSTEEDDSDESVDQKLLCSHLCALRCNLKLLHLTTVAVDKPLAVAIRRHVQPAALMLSCVTPTSDAWLPQLQECSVTFYSNDQISQLNHGLEATVLTQLSSLVLRDARTELLPGASPPNLPALPRLPALCKLCTNLQQLRFNHCLFGGGAFPASLCSALRQLSSLGIRGGGLTSLPPEFSQLSSLHQLLIAGASIKPPSLETFRRLPGLTALRLHDCQLEGLPHGPYLCSLKSLDLSHNSNRLASAIPFAATAAEGLQALCIDFYPAKFTPIHKHPPDAVLCGDELHEWWHDVEWKLHCFPGLKILAMAVDRKTAAEPEVAALLDDIRSTFPSCRLDLSGSLSAYPQYSGLAEFH
;
A
#
# COMPACT_ATOMS: atom_id res chain seq x y z
N MET A 1 21.09 15.49 -14.71
CA MET A 1 20.32 14.56 -15.57
C MET A 1 19.20 15.28 -16.32
N ASP A 2 18.27 15.95 -15.62
CA ASP A 2 17.17 16.72 -16.25
C ASP A 2 17.61 17.78 -17.28
N ARG A 3 18.71 18.50 -17.03
CA ARG A 3 19.26 19.47 -17.99
C ARG A 3 19.76 18.82 -19.29
N TRP A 4 20.13 17.54 -19.23
CA TRP A 4 20.70 16.77 -20.35
C TRP A 4 19.59 16.05 -21.13
N LEU A 5 18.61 15.47 -20.42
CA LEU A 5 17.40 14.89 -21.01
C LEU A 5 16.58 15.92 -21.81
N LYS A 6 16.70 17.21 -21.48
CA LYS A 6 16.05 18.32 -22.20
C LYS A 6 16.82 18.86 -23.41
N ARG A 7 18.03 18.36 -23.71
CA ARG A 7 18.86 18.81 -24.85
C ARG A 7 19.37 17.61 -25.66
N PRO A 8 18.65 17.18 -26.72
CA PRO A 8 19.17 16.17 -27.63
C PRO A 8 20.26 16.80 -28.51
N GLY A 9 21.53 16.46 -28.26
CA GLY A 9 22.65 16.92 -29.10
C GLY A 9 24.01 16.54 -28.51
N PRO A 10 25.08 16.51 -29.32
CA PRO A 10 26.41 16.01 -28.95
C PRO A 10 27.21 17.00 -28.08
N ALA A 11 26.54 17.80 -27.24
CA ALA A 11 27.18 18.84 -26.45
C ALA A 11 27.60 18.30 -25.06
N ALA A 12 28.91 17.99 -24.95
CA ALA A 12 29.75 18.04 -23.75
C ALA A 12 29.04 17.85 -22.39
N GLY A 13 28.63 16.61 -22.09
CA GLY A 13 28.46 16.13 -20.71
C GLY A 13 29.71 15.37 -20.25
N PRO A 14 29.89 15.11 -18.94
CA PRO A 14 30.98 14.23 -18.48
C PRO A 14 30.90 12.89 -19.20
N SER A 15 32.05 12.31 -19.56
CA SER A 15 32.13 11.03 -20.29
C SER A 15 31.64 9.90 -19.38
N PHE A 16 30.33 9.66 -19.39
CA PHE A 16 29.72 8.49 -18.77
C PHE A 16 30.16 7.18 -19.49
N ASP A 17 30.85 7.30 -20.64
CA ASP A 17 31.48 6.17 -21.32
C ASP A 17 32.55 5.49 -20.45
N ALA A 18 33.17 6.22 -19.52
CA ALA A 18 34.17 5.67 -18.60
C ALA A 18 33.56 4.97 -17.37
N LEU A 19 32.25 5.06 -17.13
CA LEU A 19 31.65 4.41 -15.96
C LEU A 19 31.51 2.89 -16.15
N PRO A 20 31.78 2.09 -15.09
CA PRO A 20 31.35 0.71 -15.00
C PRO A 20 29.85 0.55 -15.23
N GLU A 21 29.45 -0.57 -15.83
CA GLU A 21 28.04 -0.88 -16.15
C GLU A 21 27.14 -0.87 -14.90
N GLU A 22 27.64 -1.36 -13.77
CA GLU A 22 26.94 -1.36 -12.48
C GLU A 22 26.59 0.05 -11.99
N LEU A 23 27.55 0.99 -12.07
CA LEU A 23 27.31 2.38 -11.68
C LEU A 23 26.36 3.07 -12.66
N LEU A 24 26.48 2.76 -13.95
CA LEU A 24 25.56 3.28 -14.95
C LEU A 24 24.13 2.75 -14.75
N GLN A 25 23.97 1.48 -14.39
CA GLN A 25 22.68 0.89 -14.05
C GLN A 25 22.07 1.56 -12.81
N ALA A 26 22.85 1.77 -11.75
CA ALA A 26 22.41 2.48 -10.55
C ALA A 26 21.97 3.92 -10.85
N VAL A 27 22.73 4.64 -11.70
CA VAL A 27 22.37 6.00 -12.14
C VAL A 27 21.06 6.00 -12.93
N ILE A 28 20.86 5.04 -13.83
CA ILE A 28 19.63 4.93 -14.60
C ILE A 28 18.43 4.60 -13.68
N GLN A 29 18.61 3.76 -12.66
CA GLN A 29 17.53 3.44 -11.70
C GLN A 29 17.02 4.66 -10.92
N LEU A 30 17.86 5.69 -10.72
CA LEU A 30 17.46 6.96 -10.10
C LEU A 30 16.62 7.85 -11.02
N VAL A 31 16.56 7.56 -12.33
CA VAL A 31 15.67 8.26 -13.26
C VAL A 31 14.23 7.79 -12.99
N PRO A 32 13.28 8.71 -12.77
CA PRO A 32 11.88 8.34 -12.60
C PRO A 32 11.35 7.65 -13.86
N GLU A 33 10.47 6.68 -13.66
CA GLU A 33 9.70 6.08 -14.74
C GLU A 33 8.68 7.12 -15.24
N VAL A 34 8.45 7.09 -16.55
CA VAL A 34 7.53 8.00 -17.23
C VAL A 34 6.65 7.14 -18.11
N THR A 35 5.36 7.44 -18.13
CA THR A 35 4.39 6.78 -19.00
C THR A 35 4.53 7.29 -20.43
N TYR A 36 4.65 6.38 -21.38
CA TYR A 36 4.72 6.66 -22.82
C TYR A 36 3.56 6.01 -23.53
N GLN A 37 2.87 6.78 -24.36
CA GLN A 37 1.94 6.23 -25.33
C GLN A 37 2.68 5.55 -26.47
N LEU A 38 2.46 4.24 -26.64
CA LEU A 38 2.93 3.42 -27.75
C LEU A 38 1.75 3.21 -28.71
N LEU A 39 1.86 3.60 -29.98
CA LEU A 39 0.81 3.32 -30.98
C LEU A 39 -0.60 3.87 -30.63
N GLY A 40 -0.68 5.09 -30.09
CA GLY A 40 -1.96 5.73 -29.73
C GLY A 40 -2.19 5.82 -28.22
N SER A 41 -3.38 6.19 -27.78
CA SER A 41 -3.69 6.38 -26.34
C SER A 41 -3.91 5.05 -25.60
N ALA A 42 -4.29 3.98 -26.30
CA ALA A 42 -4.66 2.69 -25.72
C ALA A 42 -3.49 1.85 -25.13
N VAL A 43 -2.24 2.16 -25.46
CA VAL A 43 -1.09 1.37 -24.96
C VAL A 43 -0.09 2.28 -24.30
N GLU A 44 0.06 2.11 -23.01
CA GLU A 44 0.91 2.90 -22.15
C GLU A 44 2.08 2.06 -21.63
N LEU A 45 3.30 2.50 -21.91
CA LEU A 45 4.53 1.90 -21.39
C LEU A 45 5.10 2.79 -20.31
N GLU A 46 5.08 2.33 -19.07
CA GLU A 46 5.78 2.96 -17.97
C GLU A 46 7.24 2.49 -17.96
N SER A 47 8.14 3.40 -18.31
CA SER A 47 9.56 3.08 -18.45
C SER A 47 10.47 4.30 -18.29
N ARG A 48 11.78 4.07 -18.29
CA ARG A 48 12.80 5.13 -18.30
C ARG A 48 13.10 5.61 -19.72
N GLY A 49 12.06 5.80 -20.54
CA GLY A 49 12.16 6.15 -21.96
C GLY A 49 13.04 7.36 -22.35
N PRO A 50 13.32 8.39 -21.51
CA PRO A 50 14.24 9.46 -21.90
C PRO A 50 15.68 8.96 -21.99
N VAL A 51 16.02 7.93 -21.21
CA VAL A 51 17.36 7.32 -21.13
C VAL A 51 17.71 6.57 -22.40
N GLU A 52 16.71 6.02 -23.09
CA GLU A 52 16.91 5.26 -24.32
C GLU A 52 17.31 6.11 -25.52
N ARG A 53 17.05 7.42 -25.45
CA ARG A 53 17.37 8.39 -26.51
C ARG A 53 18.76 9.00 -26.34
N VAL A 54 19.47 8.67 -25.25
CA VAL A 54 20.79 9.23 -24.91
C VAL A 54 21.88 8.66 -25.82
N CYS A 55 22.14 7.36 -25.77
CA CYS A 55 23.10 6.68 -26.64
C CYS A 55 22.82 5.17 -26.69
N ARG A 56 23.49 4.43 -27.59
CA ARG A 56 23.29 2.98 -27.75
C ARG A 56 23.54 2.18 -26.47
N ARG A 57 24.59 2.53 -25.72
CA ARG A 57 24.96 1.85 -24.46
C ARG A 57 23.92 2.06 -23.37
N TRP A 58 23.47 3.29 -23.19
CA TRP A 58 22.41 3.63 -22.23
C TRP A 58 21.09 2.97 -22.60
N ARG A 59 20.75 2.96 -23.89
CA ARG A 59 19.58 2.24 -24.40
C ARG A 59 19.67 0.75 -24.09
N GLN A 60 20.81 0.11 -24.33
CA GLN A 60 20.98 -1.32 -24.05
C GLN A 60 20.74 -1.65 -22.57
N ILE A 61 21.31 -0.86 -21.65
CA ILE A 61 21.13 -1.04 -20.21
C ILE A 61 19.69 -0.72 -19.77
N ALA A 62 19.12 0.37 -20.29
CA ALA A 62 17.74 0.77 -19.97
C ALA A 62 16.71 -0.29 -20.42
N LEU A 63 16.93 -0.95 -21.56
CA LEU A 63 16.08 -2.03 -22.06
C LEU A 63 16.13 -3.32 -21.20
N GLN A 64 17.21 -3.51 -20.43
CA GLN A 64 17.38 -4.64 -19.50
C GLN A 64 16.80 -4.38 -18.11
N LEU A 65 16.45 -3.12 -17.80
CA LEU A 65 15.77 -2.77 -16.55
C LEU A 65 14.29 -3.17 -16.62
N PRO A 66 13.69 -3.52 -15.45
CA PRO A 66 12.28 -3.87 -15.39
C PRO A 66 11.40 -2.70 -15.85
N ALA A 67 10.38 -2.99 -16.64
CA ALA A 67 9.36 -2.04 -17.08
C ALA A 67 7.95 -2.63 -16.88
N SER A 68 6.97 -1.72 -16.77
CA SER A 68 5.54 -2.05 -16.67
C SER A 68 4.83 -1.63 -17.96
N LEU A 69 3.95 -2.48 -18.47
CA LEU A 69 3.13 -2.22 -19.65
C LEU A 69 1.65 -2.24 -19.28
N THR A 70 0.93 -1.18 -19.63
CA THR A 70 -0.52 -1.09 -19.53
C THR A 70 -1.12 -1.03 -20.92
N ILE A 71 -2.14 -1.83 -21.15
CA ILE A 71 -2.90 -1.90 -22.39
C ILE A 71 -4.35 -1.66 -22.00
N ASP A 72 -4.82 -0.43 -22.15
CA ASP A 72 -6.21 -0.09 -21.88
C ASP A 72 -7.01 -0.02 -23.18
N LEU A 73 -7.97 -0.91 -23.31
CA LEU A 73 -8.72 -1.13 -24.54
C LEU A 73 -10.09 -0.46 -24.50
N CYS A 74 -10.45 0.17 -23.37
CA CYS A 74 -11.69 0.94 -23.22
C CYS A 74 -11.71 2.19 -24.11
N GLU A 75 -10.58 2.90 -24.27
CA GLU A 75 -10.50 4.12 -25.10
C GLU A 75 -10.61 3.85 -26.62
N ALA A 76 -10.64 2.59 -27.05
CA ALA A 76 -10.85 2.26 -28.45
C ALA A 76 -12.31 2.52 -28.92
N HIS A 77 -13.25 2.82 -28.00
CA HIS A 77 -14.63 3.15 -28.35
C HIS A 77 -14.85 4.58 -28.86
N ASP A 78 -13.97 5.55 -28.55
CA ASP A 78 -14.08 6.92 -29.08
C ASP A 78 -13.45 7.08 -30.48
N LEU A 79 -12.72 6.06 -30.93
CA LEU A 79 -12.46 5.88 -32.35
C LEU A 79 -13.73 5.26 -32.92
N GLU A 80 -14.39 5.93 -33.87
CA GLU A 80 -15.41 5.34 -34.76
C GLU A 80 -14.82 4.12 -35.50
N LEU A 81 -14.61 3.03 -34.79
CA LEU A 81 -14.11 1.78 -35.33
C LEU A 81 -15.30 1.11 -36.00
N GLY A 82 -15.41 1.36 -37.30
CA GLY A 82 -16.28 0.60 -38.20
C GLY A 82 -16.03 -0.91 -38.12
N PRO A 83 -16.66 -1.72 -38.99
CA PRO A 83 -16.81 -3.18 -38.85
C PRO A 83 -15.53 -4.06 -38.81
N ASN A 84 -14.32 -3.48 -38.73
CA ASN A 84 -13.02 -4.17 -38.70
C ASN A 84 -12.16 -3.81 -37.45
N ALA A 85 -12.78 -3.49 -36.32
CA ALA A 85 -12.09 -3.18 -35.06
C ALA A 85 -11.10 -4.29 -34.64
N ASP A 86 -11.51 -5.56 -34.78
CA ASP A 86 -10.74 -6.74 -34.37
C ASP A 86 -9.45 -6.95 -35.17
N GLU A 87 -9.50 -6.71 -36.49
CA GLU A 87 -8.32 -6.84 -37.36
C GLU A 87 -7.30 -5.74 -37.06
N ARG A 88 -7.76 -4.52 -36.79
CA ARG A 88 -6.89 -3.39 -36.42
C ARG A 88 -6.28 -3.61 -35.04
N PHE A 89 -7.05 -4.18 -34.11
CA PHE A 89 -6.58 -4.57 -32.80
C PHE A 89 -5.47 -5.63 -32.89
N ALA A 90 -5.73 -6.73 -33.60
CA ALA A 90 -4.76 -7.80 -33.80
C ALA A 90 -3.50 -7.26 -34.50
N ALA A 91 -3.65 -6.36 -35.48
CA ALA A 91 -2.52 -5.71 -36.15
C ALA A 91 -1.72 -4.80 -35.22
N ALA A 92 -2.38 -4.04 -34.32
CA ALA A 92 -1.71 -3.22 -33.32
C ALA A 92 -0.91 -4.08 -32.33
N MET A 93 -1.49 -5.20 -31.87
CA MET A 93 -0.80 -6.17 -31.02
C MET A 93 0.40 -6.81 -31.72
N GLU A 94 0.27 -7.18 -33.00
CA GLU A 94 1.38 -7.68 -33.80
C GLU A 94 2.48 -6.62 -34.00
N ALA A 95 2.11 -5.35 -34.17
CA ALA A 95 3.06 -4.24 -34.25
C ALA A 95 3.80 -4.00 -32.93
N LEU A 96 3.21 -4.35 -31.78
CA LEU A 96 3.85 -4.26 -30.47
C LEU A 96 4.88 -5.37 -30.23
N LEU A 97 4.65 -6.59 -30.71
CA LEU A 97 5.49 -7.76 -30.40
C LEU A 97 7.01 -7.52 -30.56
N PRO A 98 7.52 -6.86 -31.63
CA PRO A 98 8.95 -6.58 -31.76
C PRO A 98 9.49 -5.66 -30.66
N HIS A 99 8.69 -4.70 -30.20
CA HIS A 99 9.06 -3.78 -29.13
C HIS A 99 9.09 -4.47 -27.77
N LEU A 100 8.16 -5.40 -27.53
CA LEU A 100 8.09 -6.18 -26.30
C LEU A 100 9.28 -7.13 -26.16
N ARG A 101 9.69 -7.80 -27.25
CA ARG A 101 10.83 -8.74 -27.26
C ARG A 101 12.18 -8.09 -26.96
N CYS A 102 12.30 -6.78 -27.17
CA CYS A 102 13.55 -6.05 -26.95
C CYS A 102 13.68 -5.52 -25.52
N ARG A 103 12.70 -5.79 -24.65
CA ARG A 103 12.59 -5.19 -23.31
C ARG A 103 12.32 -6.23 -22.26
N ARG A 104 12.77 -5.94 -21.05
CA ARG A 104 12.45 -6.73 -19.87
C ARG A 104 11.15 -6.24 -19.23
N ILE A 105 10.01 -6.73 -19.73
CA ILE A 105 8.70 -6.43 -19.18
C ILE A 105 8.39 -7.39 -18.04
N VAL A 106 8.17 -6.83 -16.85
CA VAL A 106 8.01 -7.58 -15.60
C VAL A 106 6.58 -7.50 -15.06
N ALA A 107 5.84 -6.46 -15.45
CA ALA A 107 4.43 -6.27 -15.14
C ALA A 107 3.63 -5.97 -16.42
N LEU A 108 2.44 -6.56 -16.53
CA LEU A 108 1.50 -6.34 -17.64
C LEU A 108 0.10 -6.11 -17.08
N SER A 109 -0.57 -5.04 -17.52
CA SER A 109 -1.98 -4.77 -17.24
C SER A 109 -2.76 -4.71 -18.55
N ILE A 110 -3.88 -5.43 -18.65
CA ILE A 110 -4.80 -5.40 -19.80
C ILE A 110 -6.23 -5.20 -19.29
N SER A 111 -6.92 -4.17 -19.79
CA SER A 111 -8.33 -3.85 -19.45
C SER A 111 -9.17 -3.55 -20.70
N GLY A 112 -10.50 -3.70 -20.62
CA GLY A 112 -11.44 -2.96 -21.48
C GLY A 112 -11.79 -3.50 -22.88
N CYS A 113 -11.79 -4.81 -23.13
CA CYS A 113 -11.97 -5.34 -24.49
C CYS A 113 -13.40 -5.85 -24.71
N THR A 114 -14.24 -5.22 -25.55
CA THR A 114 -15.63 -5.67 -25.82
C THR A 114 -15.77 -6.62 -27.00
N SER A 115 -14.68 -6.94 -27.71
CA SER A 115 -14.69 -7.75 -28.93
C SER A 115 -13.84 -9.03 -28.85
N VAL A 116 -14.19 -10.01 -29.69
CA VAL A 116 -13.66 -11.37 -29.68
C VAL A 116 -12.20 -11.37 -30.16
N LEU A 117 -11.26 -11.48 -29.23
CA LEU A 117 -9.83 -11.60 -29.52
C LEU A 117 -9.52 -12.94 -30.19
N ALA A 118 -8.76 -12.92 -31.29
CA ALA A 118 -8.26 -14.16 -31.91
C ALA A 118 -7.36 -14.92 -30.91
N PRO A 119 -7.56 -16.23 -30.72
CA PRO A 119 -6.88 -17.01 -29.66
C PRO A 119 -5.36 -17.10 -29.83
N GLU A 120 -4.84 -16.77 -31.02
CA GLU A 120 -3.40 -16.72 -31.30
C GLU A 120 -2.71 -15.51 -30.66
N VAL A 121 -3.43 -14.39 -30.47
CA VAL A 121 -2.83 -13.13 -29.99
C VAL A 121 -2.32 -13.25 -28.55
N PRO A 122 -3.09 -13.78 -27.58
CA PRO A 122 -2.58 -14.01 -26.23
C PRO A 122 -1.38 -14.97 -26.23
N VAL A 123 -1.39 -16.04 -27.03
CA VAL A 123 -0.26 -16.99 -27.09
C VAL A 123 1.02 -16.32 -27.59
N ARG A 124 0.91 -15.47 -28.61
CA ARG A 124 2.06 -14.71 -29.14
C ARG A 124 2.55 -13.65 -28.17
N LEU A 125 1.64 -12.98 -27.45
CA LEU A 125 1.97 -12.04 -26.37
C LEU A 125 2.75 -12.75 -25.26
N ALA A 126 2.25 -13.91 -24.81
CA ALA A 126 2.92 -14.72 -23.80
C ALA A 126 4.33 -15.10 -24.27
N GLY A 127 4.47 -15.50 -25.53
CA GLY A 127 5.76 -15.82 -26.13
C GLY A 127 6.74 -14.64 -26.22
N ALA A 128 6.25 -13.40 -26.26
CA ALA A 128 7.11 -12.20 -26.26
C ALA A 128 7.52 -11.72 -24.87
N LEU A 129 6.70 -12.00 -23.84
CA LEU A 129 6.89 -11.52 -22.47
C LEU A 129 7.54 -12.58 -21.55
N TYR A 130 7.41 -13.86 -21.89
CA TYR A 130 8.04 -14.95 -21.17
C TYR A 130 9.56 -14.96 -21.42
N PRO A 131 10.44 -15.20 -20.42
CA PRO A 131 10.15 -15.66 -19.04
C PRO A 131 10.14 -14.58 -17.95
N GLU A 132 10.18 -13.29 -18.30
CA GLU A 132 10.46 -12.20 -17.35
C GLU A 132 9.20 -11.66 -16.64
N LEU A 133 8.02 -11.99 -17.15
CA LEU A 133 6.75 -11.56 -16.57
C LEU A 133 6.53 -12.16 -15.17
N SER A 134 6.35 -11.28 -14.17
CA SER A 134 6.13 -11.64 -12.76
C SER A 134 4.81 -11.13 -12.20
N SER A 135 4.25 -10.04 -12.74
CA SER A 135 2.97 -9.47 -12.33
C SER A 135 2.04 -9.32 -13.54
N LEU A 136 0.78 -9.72 -13.38
CA LEU A 136 -0.22 -9.71 -14.45
C LEU A 136 -1.57 -9.25 -13.93
N HIS A 137 -2.13 -8.21 -14.54
CA HIS A 137 -3.49 -7.75 -14.33
C HIS A 137 -4.30 -7.97 -15.61
N LEU A 138 -5.44 -8.65 -15.50
CA LEU A 138 -6.39 -8.89 -16.57
C LEU A 138 -7.78 -8.46 -16.11
N GLY A 139 -8.41 -7.59 -16.88
CA GLY A 139 -9.73 -7.04 -16.55
C GLY A 139 -10.68 -6.97 -17.73
N GLY A 140 -11.97 -6.97 -17.39
CA GLY A 140 -13.07 -6.76 -18.31
C GLY A 140 -13.36 -7.94 -19.21
N THR A 141 -14.14 -7.66 -20.25
CA THR A 141 -14.62 -8.63 -21.26
C THR A 141 -13.50 -9.40 -21.99
N SER A 142 -12.25 -8.92 -21.89
CA SER A 142 -11.04 -9.56 -22.43
C SER A 142 -10.67 -10.91 -21.79
N LEU A 143 -11.11 -11.15 -20.54
CA LEU A 143 -10.66 -12.28 -19.71
C LEU A 143 -10.80 -13.64 -20.42
N VAL A 144 -11.87 -13.84 -21.20
CA VAL A 144 -12.20 -15.11 -21.86
C VAL A 144 -11.06 -15.66 -22.73
N HIS A 145 -10.22 -14.78 -23.28
CA HIS A 145 -9.19 -15.15 -24.25
C HIS A 145 -7.84 -15.51 -23.62
N PHE A 146 -7.62 -15.23 -22.34
CA PHE A 146 -6.30 -15.33 -21.71
C PHE A 146 -6.04 -16.65 -20.97
N THR A 147 -6.93 -17.64 -21.05
CA THR A 147 -6.68 -18.96 -20.43
C THR A 147 -5.44 -19.65 -20.97
N SER A 148 -5.22 -19.59 -22.29
CA SER A 148 -4.00 -20.13 -22.91
C SER A 148 -2.74 -19.37 -22.48
N PHE A 149 -2.84 -18.04 -22.34
CA PHE A 149 -1.77 -17.17 -21.86
C PHE A 149 -1.27 -17.60 -20.48
N LEU A 150 -2.19 -17.75 -19.51
CA LEU A 150 -1.86 -18.12 -18.13
C LEU A 150 -1.13 -19.47 -18.05
N SER A 151 -1.45 -20.41 -18.95
CA SER A 151 -0.80 -21.72 -18.99
C SER A 151 0.70 -21.68 -19.33
N MET A 152 1.15 -20.59 -19.96
CA MET A 152 2.55 -20.36 -20.35
C MET A 152 3.34 -19.61 -19.27
N CYS A 153 2.67 -18.90 -18.36
CA CYS A 153 3.28 -18.03 -17.34
C CYS A 153 3.81 -18.82 -16.13
N ARG A 154 4.92 -19.55 -16.29
CA ARG A 154 5.49 -20.40 -15.22
C ARG A 154 6.20 -19.68 -14.07
N ARG A 155 6.45 -18.38 -14.19
CA ARG A 155 7.20 -17.57 -13.19
C ARG A 155 6.35 -16.46 -12.57
N LEU A 156 5.05 -16.48 -12.82
CA LEU A 156 4.15 -15.46 -12.33
C LEU A 156 4.10 -15.49 -10.80
N GLN A 157 4.26 -14.32 -10.17
CA GLN A 157 4.20 -14.13 -8.73
C GLN A 157 2.90 -13.41 -8.33
N GLU A 158 2.41 -12.49 -9.15
CA GLU A 158 1.22 -11.71 -8.84
C GLU A 158 0.22 -11.83 -9.99
N LEU A 159 -1.04 -12.10 -9.65
CA LEU A 159 -2.13 -12.18 -10.61
C LEU A 159 -3.33 -11.38 -10.11
N THR A 160 -3.84 -10.47 -10.92
CA THR A 160 -5.12 -9.79 -10.69
C THR A 160 -6.08 -10.15 -11.81
N LEU A 161 -7.27 -10.65 -11.46
CA LEU A 161 -8.36 -10.93 -12.39
C LEU A 161 -9.57 -10.11 -11.96
N SER A 162 -10.07 -9.22 -12.82
CA SER A 162 -11.26 -8.41 -12.51
C SER A 162 -12.39 -8.62 -13.51
N THR A 163 -13.50 -9.19 -13.05
CA THR A 163 -14.75 -9.24 -13.82
C THR A 163 -15.53 -7.93 -13.66
N GLU A 164 -16.22 -7.48 -14.72
CA GLU A 164 -17.02 -6.25 -14.70
C GLU A 164 -18.31 -6.43 -13.89
N GLU A 165 -18.84 -5.33 -13.34
CA GLU A 165 -20.02 -5.32 -12.45
C GLU A 165 -21.37 -5.40 -13.19
N ASP A 166 -21.37 -5.45 -14.52
CA ASP A 166 -22.59 -5.40 -15.33
C ASP A 166 -23.26 -6.77 -15.45
N ASP A 167 -24.48 -6.89 -14.90
CA ASP A 167 -25.65 -7.79 -15.14
C ASP A 167 -25.43 -9.22 -15.70
N SER A 168 -24.21 -9.72 -15.73
CA SER A 168 -23.82 -11.00 -16.32
C SER A 168 -24.02 -12.13 -15.32
N ASP A 169 -24.34 -13.31 -15.86
CA ASP A 169 -24.67 -14.51 -15.09
C ASP A 169 -23.50 -14.87 -14.14
N GLU A 170 -23.67 -14.71 -12.82
CA GLU A 170 -22.62 -14.94 -11.79
C GLU A 170 -21.90 -16.30 -11.96
N SER A 171 -22.63 -17.29 -12.48
CA SER A 171 -22.11 -18.64 -12.72
C SER A 171 -21.10 -18.76 -13.87
N VAL A 172 -21.13 -17.83 -14.82
CA VAL A 172 -20.23 -17.80 -15.99
C VAL A 172 -18.87 -17.25 -15.59
N ASP A 173 -18.86 -16.16 -14.83
CA ASP A 173 -17.64 -15.54 -14.30
C ASP A 173 -16.84 -16.49 -13.41
N GLN A 174 -17.52 -17.22 -12.51
CA GLN A 174 -16.86 -18.17 -11.61
C GLN A 174 -16.20 -19.33 -12.36
N LYS A 175 -16.87 -19.90 -13.37
CA LYS A 175 -16.30 -20.97 -14.21
C LYS A 175 -15.10 -20.48 -14.99
N LEU A 176 -15.16 -19.25 -15.50
CA LEU A 176 -14.05 -18.64 -16.23
C LEU A 176 -12.84 -18.42 -15.32
N LEU A 177 -13.04 -17.82 -14.14
CA LEU A 177 -11.99 -17.65 -13.14
C LEU A 177 -11.40 -18.99 -12.69
N CYS A 178 -12.25 -20.01 -12.50
CA CYS A 178 -11.80 -21.35 -12.15
C CYS A 178 -10.94 -21.97 -13.25
N SER A 179 -11.34 -21.82 -14.52
CA SER A 179 -10.55 -22.24 -15.69
C SER A 179 -9.19 -21.55 -15.74
N HIS A 180 -9.16 -20.23 -15.50
CA HIS A 180 -7.93 -19.45 -15.43
C HIS A 180 -6.97 -19.94 -14.35
N LEU A 181 -7.47 -20.14 -13.13
CA LEU A 181 -6.65 -20.64 -12.03
C LEU A 181 -6.18 -22.08 -12.29
N CYS A 182 -7.02 -22.94 -12.87
CA CYS A 182 -6.63 -24.31 -13.22
C CYS A 182 -5.57 -24.38 -14.33
N ALA A 183 -5.49 -23.36 -15.20
CA ALA A 183 -4.49 -23.28 -16.24
C ALA A 183 -3.10 -22.91 -15.70
N LEU A 184 -3.02 -22.29 -14.51
CA LEU A 184 -1.76 -21.87 -13.90
C LEU A 184 -0.84 -23.07 -13.63
N ARG A 185 0.46 -22.85 -13.84
CA ARG A 185 1.51 -23.85 -13.57
C ARG A 185 2.52 -23.39 -12.52
N CYS A 186 2.20 -22.34 -11.78
CA CYS A 186 3.03 -21.75 -10.74
C CYS A 186 2.22 -21.51 -9.46
N ASN A 187 2.94 -21.28 -8.37
CA ASN A 187 2.36 -20.77 -7.14
C ASN A 187 2.54 -19.24 -7.14
N LEU A 188 1.46 -18.54 -6.82
CA LEU A 188 1.45 -17.09 -6.72
C LEU A 188 1.94 -16.68 -5.32
N LYS A 189 2.37 -15.44 -5.18
CA LYS A 189 2.58 -14.70 -3.93
C LYS A 189 1.38 -13.79 -3.61
N LEU A 190 0.69 -13.31 -4.64
CA LEU A 190 -0.51 -12.50 -4.52
C LEU A 190 -1.51 -12.89 -5.62
N LEU A 191 -2.75 -13.18 -5.22
CA LEU A 191 -3.88 -13.33 -6.13
C LEU A 191 -4.94 -12.30 -5.74
N HIS A 192 -5.31 -11.43 -6.66
CA HIS A 192 -6.42 -10.50 -6.50
C HIS A 192 -7.55 -10.90 -7.46
N LEU A 193 -8.73 -11.20 -6.92
CA LEU A 193 -9.93 -11.49 -7.68
C LEU A 193 -10.98 -10.42 -7.39
N THR A 194 -11.51 -9.79 -8.42
CA THR A 194 -12.78 -9.05 -8.35
C THR A 194 -13.87 -9.96 -8.89
N THR A 195 -14.77 -10.43 -8.02
CA THR A 195 -15.87 -11.32 -8.40
C THR A 195 -17.03 -11.20 -7.42
N VAL A 196 -18.26 -11.37 -7.93
CA VAL A 196 -19.50 -11.26 -7.13
C VAL A 196 -19.69 -12.43 -6.17
N ALA A 197 -19.15 -13.62 -6.45
CA ALA A 197 -19.32 -14.78 -5.57
C ALA A 197 -18.21 -15.83 -5.78
N VAL A 198 -17.95 -16.66 -4.77
CA VAL A 198 -16.95 -17.74 -4.84
C VAL A 198 -17.61 -19.08 -4.54
N ASP A 199 -17.67 -19.96 -5.54
CA ASP A 199 -18.17 -21.32 -5.38
C ASP A 199 -17.10 -22.30 -4.87
N LYS A 200 -17.51 -23.52 -4.52
CA LYS A 200 -16.59 -24.58 -4.06
C LYS A 200 -15.47 -24.89 -5.08
N PRO A 201 -15.76 -25.10 -6.38
CA PRO A 201 -14.73 -25.27 -7.40
C PRO A 201 -13.67 -24.17 -7.44
N LEU A 202 -14.09 -22.90 -7.46
CA LEU A 202 -13.19 -21.76 -7.51
C LEU A 202 -12.32 -21.70 -6.26
N ALA A 203 -12.89 -21.97 -5.08
CA ALA A 203 -12.16 -22.04 -3.82
C ALA A 203 -11.05 -23.10 -3.81
N VAL A 204 -11.33 -24.29 -4.36
CA VAL A 204 -10.34 -25.36 -4.50
C VAL A 204 -9.22 -24.95 -5.47
N ALA A 205 -9.56 -24.26 -6.56
CA ALA A 205 -8.59 -23.74 -7.52
C ALA A 205 -7.69 -22.66 -6.89
N ILE A 206 -8.27 -21.72 -6.13
CA ILE A 206 -7.53 -20.71 -5.36
C ILE A 206 -6.56 -21.40 -4.39
N ARG A 207 -7.04 -22.37 -3.60
CA ARG A 207 -6.22 -23.10 -2.63
C ARG A 207 -4.98 -23.73 -3.26
N ARG A 208 -5.13 -24.31 -4.46
CA ARG A 208 -4.05 -25.02 -5.15
C ARG A 208 -2.86 -24.11 -5.53
N HIS A 209 -3.12 -22.84 -5.82
CA HIS A 209 -2.13 -21.92 -6.40
C HIS A 209 -1.71 -20.77 -5.47
N VAL A 210 -2.47 -20.54 -4.39
CA VAL A 210 -2.32 -19.38 -3.49
C VAL A 210 -1.88 -19.80 -2.08
N GLN A 211 -1.35 -21.00 -1.87
CA GLN A 211 -0.76 -21.38 -0.58
C GLN A 211 0.77 -21.31 -0.63
N PRO A 212 1.44 -20.49 0.22
CA PRO A 212 0.95 -19.71 1.38
C PRO A 212 0.78 -18.19 1.10
N ALA A 213 0.16 -17.84 -0.01
CA ALA A 213 0.17 -16.52 -0.63
C ALA A 213 -0.98 -15.60 -0.18
N ALA A 214 -0.89 -14.32 -0.49
CA ALA A 214 -1.93 -13.35 -0.21
C ALA A 214 -3.09 -13.47 -1.20
N LEU A 215 -4.32 -13.57 -0.69
CA LEU A 215 -5.55 -13.54 -1.46
C LEU A 215 -6.28 -12.22 -1.22
N MET A 216 -6.52 -11.46 -2.27
CA MET A 216 -7.33 -10.26 -2.26
C MET A 216 -8.65 -10.56 -2.98
N LEU A 217 -9.77 -10.33 -2.31
CA LEU A 217 -11.11 -10.56 -2.84
C LEU A 217 -11.89 -9.24 -2.82
N SER A 218 -12.20 -8.73 -4.01
CA SER A 218 -13.05 -7.57 -4.22
C SER A 218 -14.44 -8.03 -4.67
N CYS A 219 -15.50 -7.44 -4.09
CA CYS A 219 -16.91 -7.63 -4.48
C CYS A 219 -17.58 -9.00 -4.17
N VAL A 220 -17.01 -9.86 -3.33
CA VAL A 220 -17.55 -11.22 -3.08
C VAL A 220 -18.74 -11.23 -2.11
N THR A 221 -19.96 -11.38 -2.63
CA THR A 221 -21.15 -11.80 -1.87
C THR A 221 -20.90 -13.21 -1.31
N PRO A 222 -21.11 -13.43 0.00
CA PRO A 222 -20.98 -14.75 0.59
C PRO A 222 -22.23 -15.57 0.26
N THR A 223 -22.35 -16.00 -0.99
CA THR A 223 -23.32 -17.02 -1.35
C THR A 223 -22.72 -18.40 -1.01
N SER A 224 -23.30 -19.03 0.03
CA SER A 224 -23.08 -20.43 0.45
C SER A 224 -21.75 -20.77 1.18
N ASP A 225 -21.77 -20.64 2.51
CA ASP A 225 -21.31 -21.51 3.62
C ASP A 225 -20.08 -22.45 3.54
N ALA A 226 -19.37 -22.63 2.42
CA ALA A 226 -18.47 -23.80 2.29
C ALA A 226 -17.04 -23.55 1.77
N TRP A 227 -16.69 -22.33 1.35
CA TRP A 227 -15.39 -22.08 0.74
C TRP A 227 -14.34 -21.46 1.69
N LEU A 228 -14.72 -20.54 2.59
CA LEU A 228 -13.77 -19.90 3.52
C LEU A 228 -12.98 -20.91 4.39
N PRO A 229 -13.56 -22.02 4.88
CA PRO A 229 -12.80 -23.02 5.64
C PRO A 229 -11.68 -23.72 4.85
N GLN A 230 -11.70 -23.65 3.52
CA GLN A 230 -10.72 -24.31 2.65
C GLN A 230 -9.44 -23.49 2.45
N LEU A 231 -9.47 -22.19 2.77
CA LEU A 231 -8.34 -21.27 2.68
C LEU A 231 -7.49 -21.35 3.96
N GLN A 232 -6.72 -22.43 4.09
CA GLN A 232 -5.75 -22.57 5.18
C GLN A 232 -4.56 -21.62 4.94
N GLU A 233 -4.11 -20.90 5.97
CA GLU A 233 -2.87 -20.09 5.96
C GLU A 233 -2.83 -18.88 5.02
N CYS A 234 -3.93 -18.54 4.33
CA CYS A 234 -3.97 -17.40 3.41
C CYS A 234 -4.28 -16.08 4.17
N SER A 235 -3.65 -14.97 3.75
CA SER A 235 -4.10 -13.63 4.14
C SER A 235 -5.22 -13.18 3.20
N VAL A 236 -6.41 -12.87 3.74
CA VAL A 236 -7.58 -12.49 2.93
C VAL A 236 -7.90 -11.00 3.09
N THR A 237 -8.06 -10.28 1.97
CA THR A 237 -8.48 -8.86 1.96
C THR A 237 -9.87 -8.71 1.34
N PHE A 238 -10.80 -8.03 2.01
CA PHE A 238 -12.14 -7.68 1.52
C PHE A 238 -12.27 -6.16 1.29
N TYR A 239 -12.95 -5.73 0.22
CA TYR A 239 -12.90 -4.34 -0.29
C TYR A 239 -14.16 -3.46 -0.15
N SER A 240 -15.33 -3.98 0.26
CA SER A 240 -16.53 -3.13 0.36
C SER A 240 -17.43 -3.41 1.56
N ASN A 241 -18.09 -2.37 2.06
CA ASN A 241 -18.87 -2.40 3.30
C ASN A 241 -20.19 -3.20 3.19
N ASP A 242 -20.78 -3.28 2.00
CA ASP A 242 -21.92 -4.16 1.74
C ASP A 242 -21.48 -5.62 1.85
N GLN A 243 -20.24 -5.91 1.43
CA GLN A 243 -19.61 -7.21 1.66
C GLN A 243 -19.23 -7.44 3.11
N ILE A 244 -18.86 -6.43 3.89
CA ILE A 244 -18.61 -6.63 5.33
C ILE A 244 -19.90 -6.97 6.08
N SER A 245 -21.02 -6.34 5.71
CA SER A 245 -22.33 -6.65 6.31
C SER A 245 -22.81 -8.06 5.95
N GLN A 246 -22.59 -8.49 4.70
CA GLN A 246 -22.91 -9.85 4.28
C GLN A 246 -21.89 -10.88 4.82
N LEU A 247 -20.62 -10.51 4.96
CA LEU A 247 -19.55 -11.29 5.58
C LEU A 247 -19.91 -11.60 7.03
N ASN A 248 -20.50 -10.68 7.78
CA ASN A 248 -21.03 -10.99 9.11
C ASN A 248 -22.05 -12.15 9.06
N HIS A 249 -22.95 -12.19 8.07
CA HIS A 249 -23.90 -13.29 7.90
C HIS A 249 -23.22 -14.62 7.51
N GLY A 250 -22.21 -14.59 6.63
CA GLY A 250 -21.44 -15.78 6.25
C GLY A 250 -20.51 -16.30 7.35
N LEU A 251 -19.96 -15.41 8.18
CA LEU A 251 -19.12 -15.74 9.33
C LEU A 251 -19.94 -16.23 10.54
N GLU A 252 -21.21 -15.85 10.64
CA GLU A 252 -22.09 -16.41 11.66
C GLU A 252 -22.33 -17.91 11.47
N ALA A 253 -22.30 -18.38 10.21
CA ALA A 253 -22.53 -19.77 9.83
C ALA A 253 -21.30 -20.69 9.94
N THR A 254 -20.07 -20.14 10.00
CA THR A 254 -18.83 -20.94 9.95
C THR A 254 -17.76 -20.47 10.92
N VAL A 255 -17.03 -21.41 11.54
CA VAL A 255 -15.88 -21.10 12.43
C VAL A 255 -14.60 -21.15 11.60
N LEU A 256 -14.02 -19.99 11.29
CA LEU A 256 -12.75 -19.91 10.56
C LEU A 256 -11.59 -19.93 11.53
N THR A 257 -11.15 -21.13 11.93
CA THR A 257 -10.02 -21.30 12.84
C THR A 257 -8.66 -21.15 12.16
N GLN A 258 -8.57 -21.05 10.83
CA GLN A 258 -7.31 -21.19 10.08
C GLN A 258 -6.82 -19.90 9.39
N LEU A 259 -7.52 -18.78 9.58
CA LEU A 259 -7.20 -17.51 8.93
C LEU A 259 -6.19 -16.73 9.78
N SER A 260 -5.04 -16.37 9.20
CA SER A 260 -3.94 -15.70 9.89
C SER A 260 -3.96 -14.18 9.71
N SER A 261 -4.45 -13.67 8.57
CA SER A 261 -4.50 -12.25 8.28
C SER A 261 -5.79 -11.85 7.59
N LEU A 262 -6.47 -10.82 8.11
CA LEU A 262 -7.70 -10.26 7.56
C LEU A 262 -7.53 -8.75 7.31
N VAL A 263 -7.85 -8.29 6.11
CA VAL A 263 -7.92 -6.86 5.80
C VAL A 263 -9.35 -6.55 5.37
N LEU A 264 -9.95 -5.55 5.99
CA LEU A 264 -11.28 -5.04 5.66
C LEU A 264 -11.09 -3.60 5.17
N ARG A 265 -11.61 -3.28 3.98
CA ARG A 265 -11.54 -1.95 3.38
C ARG A 265 -12.96 -1.48 3.02
N ASP A 266 -13.26 -0.20 3.27
CA ASP A 266 -14.45 0.47 2.74
C ASP A 266 -14.05 1.55 1.74
N ALA A 267 -14.33 1.30 0.45
CA ALA A 267 -14.02 2.22 -0.64
C ALA A 267 -14.90 3.50 -0.65
N ARG A 268 -16.04 3.53 0.07
CA ARG A 268 -16.99 4.66 0.00
C ARG A 268 -16.52 5.93 0.73
N THR A 269 -15.41 5.88 1.48
CA THR A 269 -14.92 7.03 2.25
C THR A 269 -13.74 7.76 1.60
N GLU A 270 -13.38 7.46 0.34
CA GLU A 270 -12.51 8.33 -0.48
C GLU A 270 -13.20 9.63 -0.94
N LEU A 271 -14.31 10.03 -0.30
CA LEU A 271 -14.99 11.29 -0.56
C LEU A 271 -14.15 12.46 -0.05
N LEU A 272 -13.88 13.39 -0.99
CA LEU A 272 -13.17 14.66 -0.86
C LEU A 272 -13.32 15.35 0.52
N PRO A 273 -12.27 16.05 1.00
CA PRO A 273 -12.33 16.80 2.26
C PRO A 273 -13.45 17.86 2.18
N GLY A 274 -14.49 17.70 3.01
CA GLY A 274 -15.63 18.62 3.11
C GLY A 274 -17.00 18.01 2.79
N ALA A 275 -17.08 16.80 2.23
CA ALA A 275 -18.35 16.09 2.13
C ALA A 275 -18.75 15.55 3.52
N SER A 276 -19.97 15.87 3.99
CA SER A 276 -20.54 15.16 5.14
C SER A 276 -20.49 13.67 4.83
N PRO A 277 -20.06 12.80 5.77
CA PRO A 277 -20.11 11.36 5.52
C PRO A 277 -21.54 11.05 5.07
N PRO A 278 -21.74 10.44 3.88
CA PRO A 278 -23.06 9.93 3.54
C PRO A 278 -23.53 9.07 4.72
N ASN A 279 -24.84 8.95 4.93
CA ASN A 279 -25.41 7.99 5.88
C ASN A 279 -24.99 6.57 5.47
N LEU A 280 -23.73 6.24 5.72
CA LEU A 280 -23.10 4.98 5.45
C LEU A 280 -23.52 4.10 6.61
N PRO A 281 -24.01 2.88 6.34
CA PRO A 281 -24.23 1.93 7.41
C PRO A 281 -22.90 1.77 8.14
N ALA A 282 -22.84 2.25 9.39
CA ALA A 282 -21.74 1.90 10.28
C ALA A 282 -21.63 0.38 10.26
N LEU A 283 -20.41 -0.16 10.28
CA LEU A 283 -20.18 -1.60 10.32
C LEU A 283 -21.21 -2.22 11.28
N PRO A 284 -22.20 -2.99 10.79
CA PRO A 284 -23.11 -3.68 11.69
C PRO A 284 -22.20 -4.49 12.59
N ARG A 285 -22.49 -4.43 13.90
CA ARG A 285 -21.64 -4.92 14.98
C ARG A 285 -20.83 -6.13 14.47
N LEU A 286 -19.52 -6.15 14.71
CA LEU A 286 -18.64 -7.26 14.33
C LEU A 286 -18.61 -8.47 15.32
N PRO A 287 -19.64 -8.87 16.11
CA PRO A 287 -19.58 -10.08 16.93
C PRO A 287 -19.32 -11.34 16.12
N ALA A 288 -19.69 -11.36 14.84
CA ALA A 288 -19.43 -12.50 13.95
C ALA A 288 -17.92 -12.76 13.78
N LEU A 289 -17.10 -11.69 13.72
CA LEU A 289 -15.64 -11.84 13.68
C LEU A 289 -15.10 -12.52 14.93
N CYS A 290 -15.80 -12.47 16.08
CA CYS A 290 -15.38 -13.18 17.30
C CYS A 290 -15.35 -14.71 17.12
N LYS A 291 -15.97 -15.26 16.06
CA LYS A 291 -15.87 -16.69 15.70
C LYS A 291 -14.62 -17.04 14.89
N LEU A 292 -13.87 -16.05 14.39
CA LEU A 292 -12.60 -16.23 13.63
C LEU A 292 -11.39 -16.63 14.51
N CYS A 293 -11.60 -16.78 15.81
CA CYS A 293 -10.72 -16.20 16.81
C CYS A 293 -9.70 -17.14 17.46
N THR A 294 -9.15 -18.10 16.71
CA THR A 294 -8.07 -18.93 17.27
C THR A 294 -6.70 -18.64 16.70
N ASN A 295 -6.58 -18.24 15.43
CA ASN A 295 -5.28 -18.08 14.78
C ASN A 295 -5.07 -16.74 14.07
N LEU A 296 -5.99 -15.77 14.21
CA LEU A 296 -5.82 -14.46 13.58
C LEU A 296 -4.64 -13.71 14.21
N GLN A 297 -3.59 -13.48 13.42
CA GLN A 297 -2.38 -12.74 13.79
C GLN A 297 -2.42 -11.30 13.29
N GLN A 298 -2.98 -11.06 12.10
CA GLN A 298 -3.04 -9.73 11.50
C GLN A 298 -4.48 -9.30 11.21
N LEU A 299 -4.82 -8.07 11.57
CA LEU A 299 -6.11 -7.47 11.27
C LEU A 299 -5.92 -6.03 10.81
N ARG A 300 -6.52 -5.66 9.68
CA ARG A 300 -6.51 -4.28 9.18
C ARG A 300 -7.91 -3.80 8.89
N PHE A 301 -8.24 -2.61 9.38
CA PHE A 301 -9.41 -1.84 9.00
C PHE A 301 -8.95 -0.62 8.21
N ASN A 302 -9.32 -0.54 6.95
CA ASN A 302 -9.06 0.60 6.10
C ASN A 302 -10.39 1.27 5.83
N HIS A 303 -10.54 2.52 6.24
CA HIS A 303 -11.68 3.37 5.93
C HIS A 303 -13.02 2.85 6.50
N CYS A 304 -13.00 1.89 7.42
CA CYS A 304 -14.21 1.30 7.99
C CYS A 304 -14.80 2.16 9.12
N LEU A 305 -16.10 2.40 9.07
CA LEU A 305 -16.82 3.15 10.11
C LEU A 305 -17.22 2.25 11.28
N PHE A 306 -16.70 2.54 12.48
CA PHE A 306 -17.12 1.87 13.71
C PHE A 306 -18.42 2.51 14.24
N GLY A 307 -19.48 1.72 14.46
CA GLY A 307 -20.73 2.23 15.03
C GLY A 307 -20.50 2.90 16.40
N GLY A 308 -20.71 4.21 16.47
CA GLY A 308 -20.44 5.01 17.68
C GLY A 308 -18.99 5.51 17.84
N GLY A 309 -18.13 5.31 16.83
CA GLY A 309 -16.75 5.81 16.81
C GLY A 309 -15.78 5.10 17.77
N ALA A 310 -16.19 4.02 18.43
CA ALA A 310 -15.34 3.25 19.34
C ALA A 310 -14.95 1.91 18.72
N PHE A 311 -13.71 1.45 18.96
CA PHE A 311 -13.32 0.10 18.58
C PHE A 311 -14.20 -0.93 19.34
N PRO A 312 -14.74 -1.97 18.68
CA PRO A 312 -15.67 -2.90 19.31
C PRO A 312 -15.01 -3.77 20.40
N ALA A 313 -15.44 -3.59 21.65
CA ALA A 313 -14.96 -4.34 22.81
C ALA A 313 -15.06 -5.86 22.65
N SER A 314 -16.11 -6.34 21.97
CA SER A 314 -16.33 -7.78 21.72
C SER A 314 -15.16 -8.43 20.96
N LEU A 315 -14.52 -7.71 20.03
CA LEU A 315 -13.38 -8.24 19.26
C LEU A 315 -12.15 -8.45 20.13
N CYS A 316 -11.92 -7.56 21.10
CA CYS A 316 -10.73 -7.60 21.95
C CYS A 316 -10.64 -8.91 22.74
N SER A 317 -11.79 -9.43 23.18
CA SER A 317 -11.86 -10.68 23.95
C SER A 317 -11.53 -11.92 23.13
N ALA A 318 -11.73 -11.84 21.82
CA ALA A 318 -11.65 -12.96 20.90
C ALA A 318 -10.27 -13.00 20.19
N LEU A 319 -9.71 -11.84 19.85
CA LEU A 319 -8.46 -11.70 19.10
C LEU A 319 -7.18 -11.81 19.96
N ARG A 320 -7.08 -12.83 20.82
CA ARG A 320 -5.95 -12.97 21.77
C ARG A 320 -4.60 -13.30 21.13
N GLN A 321 -4.60 -13.87 19.92
CA GLN A 321 -3.38 -14.21 19.16
C GLN A 321 -2.95 -13.10 18.19
N LEU A 322 -3.66 -11.96 18.18
CA LEU A 322 -3.39 -10.87 17.26
C LEU A 322 -2.02 -10.25 17.58
N SER A 323 -1.09 -10.36 16.63
CA SER A 323 0.24 -9.74 16.69
C SER A 323 0.26 -8.34 16.10
N SER A 324 -0.61 -8.08 15.11
CA SER A 324 -0.61 -6.84 14.34
C SER A 324 -2.01 -6.31 14.08
N LEU A 325 -2.26 -5.06 14.45
CA LEU A 325 -3.52 -4.36 14.21
C LEU A 325 -3.27 -3.04 13.47
N GLY A 326 -3.94 -2.87 12.34
CA GLY A 326 -3.97 -1.63 11.57
C GLY A 326 -5.36 -1.04 11.52
N ILE A 327 -5.50 0.25 11.77
CA ILE A 327 -6.74 1.00 11.62
C ILE A 327 -6.40 2.29 10.88
N ARG A 328 -6.99 2.51 9.72
CA ARG A 328 -6.79 3.71 8.90
C ARG A 328 -8.15 4.35 8.62
N GLY A 329 -8.30 5.65 8.86
CA GLY A 329 -9.54 6.38 8.60
C GLY A 329 -10.71 5.92 9.48
N GLY A 330 -11.93 6.21 9.01
CA GLY A 330 -13.15 5.63 9.60
C GLY A 330 -13.65 6.29 10.89
N GLY A 331 -13.09 7.43 11.29
CA GLY A 331 -13.60 8.24 12.40
C GLY A 331 -13.48 7.56 13.77
N LEU A 332 -12.44 6.73 13.99
CA LEU A 332 -12.16 6.15 15.30
C LEU A 332 -11.87 7.27 16.32
N THR A 333 -12.65 7.33 17.39
CA THR A 333 -12.55 8.33 18.46
C THR A 333 -12.07 7.77 19.79
N SER A 334 -12.30 6.48 20.03
CA SER A 334 -11.94 5.84 21.30
C SER A 334 -11.61 4.36 21.17
N LEU A 335 -10.72 3.92 22.07
CA LEU A 335 -10.39 2.51 22.30
C LEU A 335 -11.05 2.08 23.62
N PRO A 336 -11.78 0.94 23.64
CA PRO A 336 -12.47 0.46 24.83
C PRO A 336 -11.47 -0.11 25.85
N PRO A 337 -11.81 -0.19 27.15
CA PRO A 337 -10.91 -0.74 28.16
C PRO A 337 -10.50 -2.19 27.88
N GLU A 338 -11.35 -2.96 27.20
CA GLU A 338 -11.09 -4.32 26.73
C GLU A 338 -9.96 -4.41 25.72
N PHE A 339 -9.54 -3.31 25.07
CA PHE A 339 -8.41 -3.29 24.14
C PHE A 339 -7.11 -3.82 24.78
N SER A 340 -6.99 -3.67 26.10
CA SER A 340 -5.92 -4.28 26.91
C SER A 340 -5.87 -5.82 26.89
N GLN A 341 -6.92 -6.50 26.41
CA GLN A 341 -6.98 -7.96 26.29
C GLN A 341 -6.19 -8.50 25.09
N LEU A 342 -5.76 -7.63 24.17
CA LEU A 342 -4.90 -7.97 23.03
C LEU A 342 -3.44 -8.18 23.48
N SER A 343 -3.21 -9.13 24.40
CA SER A 343 -1.93 -9.32 25.09
C SER A 343 -0.76 -9.71 24.18
N SER A 344 -1.07 -10.29 23.01
CA SER A 344 -0.08 -10.72 22.01
C SER A 344 0.21 -9.63 20.97
N LEU A 345 -0.33 -8.42 21.11
CA LEU A 345 -0.16 -7.35 20.14
C LEU A 345 1.26 -6.77 20.22
N HIS A 346 1.99 -6.84 19.11
CA HIS A 346 3.34 -6.33 18.96
C HIS A 346 3.40 -5.09 18.09
N GLN A 347 2.47 -4.95 17.14
CA GLN A 347 2.43 -3.88 16.16
C GLN A 347 1.04 -3.23 16.14
N LEU A 348 1.01 -1.92 16.36
CA LEU A 348 -0.22 -1.13 16.28
C LEU A 348 -0.02 0.06 15.35
N LEU A 349 -0.84 0.12 14.30
CA LEU A 349 -0.93 1.26 13.41
C LEU A 349 -2.33 1.85 13.51
N ILE A 350 -2.43 3.12 13.87
CA ILE A 350 -3.64 3.93 13.76
C ILE A 350 -3.30 5.15 12.92
N ALA A 351 -4.08 5.40 11.87
CA ALA A 351 -3.88 6.51 10.95
C ALA A 351 -5.20 7.23 10.66
N GLY A 352 -5.24 8.57 10.64
CA GLY A 352 -6.44 9.33 10.24
C GLY A 352 -7.63 9.13 11.20
N ALA A 353 -7.37 9.27 12.50
CA ALA A 353 -8.34 9.07 13.58
C ALA A 353 -8.43 10.31 14.49
N SER A 354 -9.41 10.35 15.40
CA SER A 354 -9.56 11.42 16.39
C SER A 354 -9.51 10.86 17.81
N ILE A 355 -8.40 10.22 18.16
CA ILE A 355 -8.28 9.48 19.42
C ILE A 355 -8.11 10.44 20.60
N LYS A 356 -8.97 10.32 21.60
CA LYS A 356 -8.86 11.10 22.83
C LYS A 356 -7.80 10.52 23.78
N PRO A 357 -7.05 11.36 24.53
CA PRO A 357 -6.01 10.90 25.46
C PRO A 357 -6.44 9.80 26.45
N PRO A 358 -7.66 9.81 27.03
CA PRO A 358 -8.10 8.74 27.93
C PRO A 358 -8.13 7.35 27.30
N SER A 359 -8.30 7.24 25.98
CA SER A 359 -8.30 5.94 25.30
C SER A 359 -6.91 5.33 25.19
N LEU A 360 -5.87 6.16 25.19
CA LEU A 360 -4.48 5.72 25.10
C LEU A 360 -3.99 5.07 26.41
N GLU A 361 -4.71 5.28 27.52
CA GLU A 361 -4.47 4.61 28.80
C GLU A 361 -4.53 3.08 28.69
N THR A 362 -5.29 2.57 27.72
CA THR A 362 -5.38 1.13 27.44
C THR A 362 -4.05 0.52 27.01
N PHE A 363 -3.14 1.32 26.42
CA PHE A 363 -1.81 0.88 26.03
C PHE A 363 -0.93 0.51 27.22
N ARG A 364 -1.26 0.97 28.44
CA ARG A 364 -0.56 0.57 29.68
C ARG A 364 -0.57 -0.93 29.95
N ARG A 365 -1.47 -1.66 29.30
CA ARG A 365 -1.66 -3.10 29.48
C ARG A 365 -1.35 -3.92 28.23
N LEU A 366 -0.53 -3.37 27.31
CA LEU A 366 -0.03 -4.07 26.13
C LEU A 366 1.48 -4.32 26.25
N PRO A 367 1.91 -5.30 27.08
CA PRO A 367 3.33 -5.47 27.42
C PRO A 367 4.21 -5.85 26.22
N GLY A 368 3.63 -6.46 25.19
CA GLY A 368 4.33 -6.91 23.98
C GLY A 368 4.47 -5.87 22.88
N LEU A 369 3.93 -4.64 23.05
CA LEU A 369 3.94 -3.64 21.99
C LEU A 369 5.36 -3.15 21.72
N THR A 370 5.83 -3.33 20.48
CA THR A 370 7.19 -2.95 20.04
C THR A 370 7.19 -1.90 18.92
N ALA A 371 6.09 -1.78 18.18
CA ALA A 371 5.92 -0.76 17.15
C ALA A 371 4.56 -0.07 17.30
N LEU A 372 4.58 1.25 17.41
CA LEU A 372 3.39 2.08 17.54
C LEU A 372 3.44 3.23 16.52
N ARG A 373 2.46 3.27 15.61
CA ARG A 373 2.24 4.40 14.70
C ARG A 373 0.87 5.01 14.99
N LEU A 374 0.87 6.29 15.33
CA LEU A 374 -0.31 7.11 15.54
C LEU A 374 -0.24 8.31 14.60
N HIS A 375 -0.36 8.05 13.31
CA HIS A 375 -0.23 9.08 12.27
C HIS A 375 -1.55 9.84 12.12
N ASP A 376 -1.54 11.17 12.08
CA ASP A 376 -2.76 11.97 11.87
C ASP A 376 -3.93 11.52 12.77
N CYS A 377 -3.66 11.41 14.07
CA CYS A 377 -4.62 10.92 15.07
C CYS A 377 -5.23 12.05 15.91
N GLN A 378 -4.96 13.31 15.53
CA GLN A 378 -5.36 14.52 16.25
C GLN A 378 -5.00 14.50 17.74
N LEU A 379 -3.84 13.93 18.07
CA LEU A 379 -3.40 13.72 19.45
C LEU A 379 -3.10 15.06 20.16
N GLU A 380 -3.67 15.25 21.34
CA GLU A 380 -3.31 16.36 22.24
C GLU A 380 -2.12 16.00 23.15
N GLY A 381 -1.88 14.69 23.36
CA GLY A 381 -0.79 14.18 24.16
C GLY A 381 -0.86 12.67 24.35
N LEU A 382 0.17 12.12 24.97
CA LEU A 382 0.22 10.72 25.39
C LEU A 382 0.10 10.65 26.92
N PRO A 383 -0.63 9.67 27.48
CA PRO A 383 -0.73 9.52 28.93
C PRO A 383 0.65 9.27 29.54
N HIS A 384 0.88 9.73 30.76
CA HIS A 384 2.16 9.49 31.44
C HIS A 384 2.31 8.02 31.86
N GLY A 385 3.54 7.51 31.92
CA GLY A 385 3.85 6.20 32.50
C GLY A 385 4.81 5.35 31.66
N PRO A 386 5.34 4.26 32.24
CA PRO A 386 6.41 3.45 31.64
C PRO A 386 5.89 2.42 30.61
N TYR A 387 4.74 2.64 29.99
CA TYR A 387 4.14 1.64 29.09
C TYR A 387 4.76 1.61 27.69
N LEU A 388 5.59 2.58 27.36
CA LEU A 388 6.30 2.65 26.09
C LEU A 388 7.71 2.03 26.16
N CYS A 389 8.14 1.49 27.31
CA CYS A 389 9.51 0.95 27.50
C CYS A 389 9.88 -0.18 26.53
N SER A 390 8.89 -0.95 26.06
CA SER A 390 9.09 -2.05 25.11
C SER A 390 9.18 -1.58 23.64
N LEU A 391 8.88 -0.31 23.34
CA LEU A 391 8.86 0.20 21.97
C LEU A 391 10.26 0.30 21.37
N LYS A 392 10.35 -0.17 20.13
CA LYS A 392 11.50 -0.02 19.22
C LYS A 392 11.23 0.98 18.11
N SER A 393 9.96 1.21 17.78
CA SER A 393 9.52 2.13 16.72
C SER A 393 8.32 2.93 17.19
N LEU A 394 8.40 4.25 17.04
CA LEU A 394 7.35 5.19 17.39
C LEU A 394 7.17 6.22 16.28
N ASP A 395 5.94 6.37 15.82
CA ASP A 395 5.59 7.35 14.79
C ASP A 395 4.40 8.19 15.29
N LEU A 396 4.67 9.48 15.52
CA LEU A 396 3.70 10.48 15.97
C LEU A 396 3.49 11.58 14.92
N SER A 397 3.91 11.34 13.69
CA SER A 397 3.80 12.31 12.59
C SER A 397 2.35 12.73 12.33
N HIS A 398 2.20 13.92 11.78
CA HIS A 398 0.95 14.62 11.50
C HIS A 398 0.05 14.83 12.73
N ASN A 399 0.63 15.07 13.91
CA ASN A 399 -0.11 15.49 15.12
C ASN A 399 0.34 16.85 15.67
N SER A 400 1.31 17.51 15.00
CA SER A 400 1.95 18.75 15.47
C SER A 400 1.00 19.91 15.80
N ASN A 401 -0.14 20.00 15.11
CA ASN A 401 -1.11 21.08 15.34
C ASN A 401 -1.82 21.00 16.71
N ARG A 402 -1.67 19.91 17.46
CA ARG A 402 -2.34 19.68 18.75
C ARG A 402 -1.42 19.19 19.86
N LEU A 403 -0.30 18.56 19.54
CA LEU A 403 0.66 18.13 20.56
C LEU A 403 1.32 19.34 21.24
N ALA A 404 1.37 19.32 22.57
CA ALA A 404 2.04 20.37 23.35
C ALA A 404 3.57 20.40 23.16
N SER A 405 4.15 19.34 22.60
CA SER A 405 5.57 19.22 22.29
C SER A 405 5.77 18.20 21.16
N ALA A 406 6.80 18.41 20.34
CA ALA A 406 7.17 17.48 19.26
C ALA A 406 7.44 16.06 19.75
N ILE A 407 7.99 15.91 20.97
CA ILE A 407 8.15 14.62 21.64
C ILE A 407 7.43 14.71 23.00
N PRO A 408 6.26 14.08 23.16
CA PRO A 408 5.57 14.05 24.44
C PRO A 408 6.43 13.43 25.54
N PHE A 409 6.39 13.96 26.76
CA PHE A 409 7.21 13.45 27.88
C PHE A 409 7.06 11.93 28.08
N ALA A 410 5.86 11.38 27.90
CA ALA A 410 5.63 9.94 28.00
C ALA A 410 6.49 9.11 27.04
N ALA A 411 6.79 9.62 25.83
CA ALA A 411 7.62 8.93 24.85
C ALA A 411 9.05 8.71 25.34
N THR A 412 9.57 9.56 26.24
CA THR A 412 10.92 9.43 26.81
C THR A 412 11.12 8.15 27.63
N ALA A 413 10.04 7.47 28.03
CA ALA A 413 10.12 6.16 28.68
C ALA A 413 10.57 5.04 27.73
N ALA A 414 10.54 5.25 26.41
CA ALA A 414 10.95 4.26 25.41
C ALA A 414 12.48 4.23 25.23
N GLU A 415 13.23 3.85 26.26
CA GLU A 415 14.71 3.86 26.23
C GLU A 415 15.31 2.96 25.12
N GLY A 416 14.58 1.90 24.72
CA GLY A 416 14.94 0.97 23.66
C GLY A 416 14.60 1.41 22.24
N LEU A 417 14.13 2.64 22.04
CA LEU A 417 13.65 3.14 20.76
C LEU A 417 14.78 3.21 19.71
N GLN A 418 14.52 2.64 18.53
CA GLN A 418 15.45 2.60 17.39
C GLN A 418 15.00 3.50 16.24
N ALA A 419 13.70 3.72 16.09
CA ALA A 419 13.13 4.59 15.08
C ALA A 419 12.08 5.53 15.69
N LEU A 420 12.23 6.81 15.40
CA LEU A 420 11.30 7.85 15.81
C LEU A 420 10.88 8.68 14.60
N CYS A 421 9.57 8.85 14.41
CA CYS A 421 9.01 9.78 13.44
C CYS A 421 8.23 10.89 14.16
N ILE A 422 8.60 12.13 13.92
CA ILE A 422 7.96 13.32 14.47
C ILE A 422 7.75 14.37 13.38
N ASP A 423 6.91 15.35 13.67
CA ASP A 423 6.75 16.50 12.80
C ASP A 423 7.78 17.58 13.13
N PHE A 424 8.27 18.23 12.09
CA PHE A 424 9.01 19.48 12.25
C PHE A 424 8.02 20.64 12.31
N TYR A 425 7.83 21.19 13.52
CA TYR A 425 6.93 22.32 13.72
C TYR A 425 7.50 23.30 14.75
N PRO A 426 8.31 24.27 14.31
CA PRO A 426 8.99 25.19 15.23
C PRO A 426 8.05 26.24 15.84
N ALA A 427 6.90 26.50 15.21
CA ALA A 427 6.00 27.56 15.63
C ALA A 427 5.24 27.19 16.92
N LYS A 428 5.75 27.64 18.06
CA LYS A 428 5.05 27.59 19.34
C LYS A 428 3.83 28.53 19.31
N PHE A 429 2.64 27.96 19.53
CA PHE A 429 1.39 28.67 19.85
C PHE A 429 0.80 29.64 18.81
N THR A 430 0.13 29.11 17.79
CA THR A 430 -1.20 29.65 17.43
C THR A 430 -2.19 28.51 17.14
N PRO A 431 -3.39 28.51 17.74
CA PRO A 431 -4.47 27.65 17.29
C PRO A 431 -4.76 27.93 15.81
N ILE A 432 -5.12 26.86 15.09
CA ILE A 432 -5.29 26.64 13.64
C ILE A 432 -5.97 27.77 12.79
N HIS A 433 -6.37 28.91 13.34
CA HIS A 433 -7.11 29.94 12.61
C HIS A 433 -6.41 31.28 12.35
N LYS A 434 -5.14 31.50 12.74
CA LYS A 434 -4.43 32.75 12.37
C LYS A 434 -2.91 32.59 12.22
N HIS A 435 -2.46 31.85 11.22
CA HIS A 435 -1.15 32.16 10.61
C HIS A 435 -1.27 32.14 9.08
N PRO A 436 -0.82 33.20 8.39
CA PRO A 436 -0.70 33.19 6.95
C PRO A 436 0.43 32.25 6.51
N PRO A 437 0.35 31.65 5.31
CA PRO A 437 1.35 30.72 4.76
C PRO A 437 2.75 31.33 4.51
N ASP A 438 2.95 32.61 4.82
CA ASP A 438 4.17 33.39 4.55
C ASP A 438 4.89 33.88 5.83
N ALA A 439 4.59 33.30 7.00
CA ALA A 439 5.25 33.70 8.24
C ALA A 439 6.68 33.14 8.31
N VAL A 440 7.66 34.04 8.36
CA VAL A 440 9.08 33.71 8.54
C VAL A 440 9.28 33.10 9.93
N LEU A 441 9.87 31.90 10.00
CA LEU A 441 10.29 31.28 11.25
C LEU A 441 11.28 32.22 11.95
N CYS A 442 11.02 32.59 13.20
CA CYS A 442 11.97 33.37 14.00
C CYS A 442 13.00 32.42 14.63
N GLY A 443 14.29 32.76 14.55
CA GLY A 443 15.38 31.95 15.10
C GLY A 443 15.22 31.57 16.59
N ASP A 444 14.53 32.39 17.38
CA ASP A 444 14.23 32.09 18.79
C ASP A 444 13.25 30.92 18.95
N GLU A 445 12.23 30.81 18.10
CA GLU A 445 11.25 29.71 18.13
C GLU A 445 11.89 28.38 17.73
N LEU A 446 12.78 28.42 16.73
CA LEU A 446 13.58 27.27 16.30
C LEU A 446 14.50 26.79 17.42
N HIS A 447 15.16 27.71 18.12
CA HIS A 447 16.02 27.36 19.25
C HIS A 447 15.23 26.76 20.42
N GLU A 448 14.07 27.33 20.75
CA GLU A 448 13.21 26.79 21.81
C GLU A 448 12.65 25.40 21.47
N TRP A 449 12.27 25.19 20.20
CA TRP A 449 11.83 23.88 19.71
C TRP A 449 12.97 22.86 19.78
N TRP A 450 14.15 23.24 19.30
CA TRP A 450 15.32 22.35 19.30
C TRP A 450 15.72 21.98 20.72
N HIS A 451 15.78 22.96 21.62
CA HIS A 451 16.13 22.71 23.01
C HIS A 451 15.22 21.65 23.64
N ASP A 452 13.89 21.72 23.40
CA ASP A 452 12.94 20.74 23.92
C ASP A 452 13.08 19.34 23.28
N VAL A 453 13.46 19.28 22.00
CA VAL A 453 13.65 18.02 21.28
C VAL A 453 14.98 17.37 21.66
N GLU A 454 16.06 18.14 21.71
CA GLU A 454 17.43 17.70 21.97
C GLU A 454 17.51 16.89 23.28
N TRP A 455 17.04 17.45 24.39
CA TRP A 455 17.13 16.77 25.69
C TRP A 455 16.30 15.48 25.72
N LYS A 456 15.20 15.41 24.96
CA LYS A 456 14.38 14.20 24.86
C LYS A 456 14.99 13.14 23.97
N LEU A 457 15.70 13.55 22.92
CA LEU A 457 16.46 12.63 22.07
C LEU A 457 17.58 11.94 22.85
N HIS A 458 18.17 12.60 23.85
CA HIS A 458 19.12 11.96 24.77
C HIS A 458 18.53 10.80 25.59
N CYS A 459 17.21 10.72 25.74
CA CYS A 459 16.54 9.58 26.36
C CYS A 459 16.52 8.33 25.46
N PHE A 460 16.95 8.43 24.20
CA PHE A 460 16.96 7.34 23.21
C PHE A 460 18.38 6.97 22.77
N PRO A 461 19.22 6.38 23.64
CA PRO A 461 20.61 6.08 23.31
C PRO A 461 20.77 5.07 22.15
N GLY A 462 19.72 4.28 21.88
CA GLY A 462 19.67 3.31 20.78
C GLY A 462 19.09 3.83 19.47
N LEU A 463 18.77 5.12 19.36
CA LEU A 463 18.10 5.69 18.19
C LEU A 463 18.98 5.62 16.95
N LYS A 464 18.46 4.97 15.91
CA LYS A 464 19.15 4.79 14.61
C LYS A 464 18.57 5.67 13.53
N ILE A 465 17.27 5.97 13.58
CA ILE A 465 16.58 6.79 12.60
C ILE A 465 15.71 7.82 13.31
N LEU A 466 15.88 9.07 12.92
CA LEU A 466 14.97 10.18 13.21
C LEU A 466 14.37 10.64 11.90
N ALA A 467 13.10 10.33 11.67
CA ALA A 467 12.33 10.83 10.55
C ALA A 467 11.57 12.09 10.97
N MET A 468 11.71 13.14 10.18
CA MET A 468 11.03 14.42 10.38
C MET A 468 10.36 14.84 9.08
N ALA A 469 9.08 15.17 9.12
CA ALA A 469 8.39 15.73 7.96
C ALA A 469 8.81 17.20 7.78
N VAL A 470 9.68 17.48 6.82
CA VAL A 470 10.11 18.85 6.46
C VAL A 470 9.92 19.06 4.97
N ASP A 471 9.16 20.08 4.57
CA ASP A 471 9.03 20.41 3.16
C ASP A 471 10.34 21.00 2.60
N ARG A 472 10.56 20.83 1.29
CA ARG A 472 11.82 21.23 0.65
C ARG A 472 12.10 22.73 0.70
N LYS A 473 11.07 23.58 0.84
CA LYS A 473 11.28 25.03 0.90
C LYS A 473 11.78 25.40 2.29
N THR A 474 11.12 24.93 3.34
CA THR A 474 11.54 25.13 4.73
C THR A 474 12.91 24.52 5.00
N ALA A 475 13.19 23.32 4.48
CA ALA A 475 14.50 22.70 4.61
C ALA A 475 15.64 23.48 3.94
N ALA A 476 15.34 24.36 2.98
CA ALA A 476 16.31 25.20 2.29
C ALA A 476 16.56 26.55 3.00
N GLU A 477 15.76 26.89 4.01
CA GLU A 477 16.00 28.09 4.81
C GLU A 477 17.30 27.94 5.60
N PRO A 478 18.15 28.99 5.66
CA PRO A 478 19.48 28.89 6.23
C PRO A 478 19.46 28.52 7.72
N GLU A 479 18.48 29.01 8.47
CA GLU A 479 18.32 28.72 9.91
C GLU A 479 17.93 27.26 10.14
N VAL A 480 17.01 26.74 9.33
CA VAL A 480 16.60 25.33 9.37
C VAL A 480 17.75 24.42 8.92
N ALA A 481 18.48 24.79 7.86
CA ALA A 481 19.64 24.03 7.41
C ALA A 481 20.74 23.95 8.51
N ALA A 482 21.00 25.07 9.20
CA ALA A 482 21.93 25.11 10.32
C ALA A 482 21.47 24.20 11.47
N LEU A 483 20.17 24.23 11.81
CA LEU A 483 19.58 23.34 12.80
C LEU A 483 19.71 21.86 12.39
N LEU A 484 19.40 21.51 11.14
CA LEU A 484 19.52 20.14 10.65
C LEU A 484 20.97 19.63 10.71
N ASP A 485 21.95 20.50 10.46
CA ASP A 485 23.36 20.17 10.62
C ASP A 485 23.76 20.03 12.09
N ASP A 486 23.18 20.86 12.99
CA ASP A 486 23.37 20.74 14.44
C ASP A 486 22.81 19.40 14.97
N ILE A 487 21.62 19.00 14.54
CA ILE A 487 21.01 17.69 14.84
C ILE A 487 21.96 16.55 14.42
N ARG A 488 22.49 16.61 13.20
CA ARG A 488 23.43 15.60 12.67
C ARG A 488 24.74 15.56 13.46
N SER A 489 25.21 16.72 13.92
CA SER A 489 26.44 16.83 14.70
C SER A 489 26.28 16.28 16.12
N THR A 490 25.11 16.53 16.73
CA THR A 490 24.76 16.10 18.09
C THR A 490 24.48 14.60 18.14
N PHE A 491 23.85 14.04 17.10
CA PHE A 491 23.49 12.62 17.01
C PHE A 491 24.08 11.94 15.76
N PRO A 492 25.42 11.77 15.67
CA PRO A 492 26.09 11.26 14.46
C PRO A 492 25.80 9.80 14.15
N SER A 493 25.38 9.01 15.14
CA SER A 493 24.94 7.61 14.98
C SER A 493 23.50 7.48 14.47
N CYS A 494 22.73 8.57 14.47
CA CYS A 494 21.34 8.59 14.06
C CYS A 494 21.22 9.14 12.63
N ARG A 495 20.54 8.40 11.76
CA ARG A 495 20.23 8.85 10.41
C ARG A 495 19.03 9.79 10.44
N LEU A 496 19.23 11.01 9.94
CA LEU A 496 18.17 11.99 9.77
C LEU A 496 17.48 11.80 8.41
N ASP A 497 16.17 11.55 8.42
CA ASP A 497 15.34 11.48 7.21
C ASP A 497 14.32 12.62 7.19
N LEU A 498 14.29 13.40 6.10
CA LEU A 498 13.42 14.58 5.96
C LEU A 498 12.10 14.29 5.23
N SER A 499 11.87 13.04 4.81
CA SER A 499 10.63 12.63 4.15
C SER A 499 9.45 12.50 5.11
N GLY A 500 9.70 12.46 6.42
CA GLY A 500 8.66 12.24 7.42
C GLY A 500 8.06 10.83 7.41
N SER A 501 8.77 9.85 6.84
CA SER A 501 8.26 8.47 6.76
C SER A 501 9.30 7.44 7.17
N LEU A 502 8.89 6.51 8.05
CA LEU A 502 9.66 5.31 8.37
C LEU A 502 9.49 4.19 7.33
N SER A 503 8.65 4.37 6.30
CA SER A 503 8.40 3.34 5.28
C SER A 503 9.63 2.96 4.47
N ALA A 504 10.59 3.88 4.30
CA ALA A 504 11.86 3.62 3.64
C ALA A 504 12.80 2.70 4.44
N TYR A 505 12.45 2.39 5.70
CA TYR A 505 13.28 1.64 6.62
C TYR A 505 12.50 0.50 7.30
N PRO A 506 12.02 -0.50 6.54
CA PRO A 506 11.18 -1.58 7.07
C PRO A 506 11.86 -2.39 8.19
N GLN A 507 13.19 -2.50 8.17
CA GLN A 507 13.97 -3.17 9.22
C GLN A 507 13.92 -2.45 10.59
N TYR A 508 13.54 -1.17 10.60
CA TYR A 508 13.45 -0.34 11.80
C TYR A 508 12.03 0.11 12.12
N SER A 509 11.14 0.16 11.12
CA SER A 509 9.74 0.54 11.33
C SER A 509 9.03 -0.42 12.28
N GLY A 510 9.49 -1.67 12.36
CA GLY A 510 8.84 -2.73 13.15
C GLY A 510 7.42 -3.02 12.68
N LEU A 511 7.04 -2.53 11.49
CA LEU A 511 5.72 -2.65 10.86
C LEU A 511 5.82 -3.42 9.54
N ALA A 512 6.75 -4.39 9.47
CA ALA A 512 7.01 -5.17 8.26
C ALA A 512 5.76 -5.86 7.70
N GLU A 513 4.81 -6.18 8.58
CA GLU A 513 3.57 -6.84 8.18
C GLU A 513 2.60 -5.90 7.44
N PHE A 514 2.76 -4.58 7.59
CA PHE A 514 1.88 -3.56 6.98
C PHE A 514 2.38 -2.99 5.65
N HIS A 515 3.59 -3.38 5.22
CA HIS A 515 4.24 -2.88 4.01
C HIS A 515 3.91 -3.69 2.77
#